data_AF-A0A183DTD5-F1
#
_entry.id   AF-A0A183DTD5-F1
#
_cell.length_a   1.000
_cell.length_b   1.000
_cell.length_c   1.000
_cell.angle_alpha   90.00
_cell.angle_beta   90.00
_cell.angle_gamma   90.00
#
_symmetry.space_group_name_H-M   'P 1'
#
loop_
_entity.id
_entity.type
_entity.pdbx_description
1 polymer ?
#
loop_
_entity_poly.entity_id
_entity_poly.type
_entity_poly.pdbx_seq_one_letter_code
_entity_poly.pdbx_strand_id
1 'polypeptide(L)'
;MTVFHSILHPTPVLPHLTLRSADHTHLIIGVSISVLSTICALWHAVVLVAEVQCIQKYASFILISSQSFCDICALFVYFALGIEVCRCKVLLPARWSSFIFSTFQMIALPHYMAIAINRALAILAPVKMERIWTKRMGNSISRLLIGRRLTCGFAHLCEVQLRNVTTGDYRICAESQLLVQLNKAA
;
A
#
# COMPACT_ATOMS: atom_id res chain seq x y z
N MET A 1 60.56 -42.93 26.70
CA MET A 1 60.46 -41.45 26.84
C MET A 1 60.58 -40.84 25.46
N THR A 2 59.45 -40.74 24.79
CA THR A 2 59.27 -40.20 23.44
C THR A 2 57.83 -39.72 23.41
N VAL A 3 57.58 -38.51 22.87
CA VAL A 3 56.37 -38.10 22.13
C VAL A 3 56.27 -36.56 22.05
N PHE A 4 56.41 -36.09 20.80
CA PHE A 4 55.69 -35.00 20.12
C PHE A 4 56.09 -33.52 20.27
N HIS A 5 56.90 -33.13 19.27
CA HIS A 5 56.77 -31.94 18.43
C HIS A 5 55.35 -31.81 17.81
N SER A 6 54.69 -30.65 17.97
CA SER A 6 53.75 -29.98 17.03
C SER A 6 52.62 -29.23 17.75
N ILE A 7 52.05 -28.22 17.06
CA ILE A 7 50.81 -27.45 17.35
C ILE A 7 51.13 -26.21 18.24
N LEU A 8 51.03 -24.94 17.85
CA LEU A 8 50.10 -24.26 16.94
C LEU A 8 50.73 -22.92 16.48
N HIS A 9 51.02 -22.76 15.19
CA HIS A 9 51.24 -21.43 14.60
C HIS A 9 49.86 -20.80 14.37
N PRO A 10 49.57 -19.59 14.87
CA PRO A 10 48.41 -18.84 14.40
C PRO A 10 48.72 -18.29 13.01
N THR A 11 48.17 -18.92 11.98
CA THR A 11 48.07 -18.30 10.66
C THR A 11 47.19 -17.05 10.76
N PRO A 12 47.63 -15.87 10.30
CA PRO A 12 46.77 -14.70 10.19
C PRO A 12 45.75 -14.95 9.09
N VAL A 13 44.50 -15.26 9.48
CA VAL A 13 43.39 -15.34 8.54
C VAL A 13 43.14 -13.95 7.98
N LEU A 14 43.31 -13.85 6.66
CA LEU A 14 43.27 -12.66 5.83
C LEU A 14 41.93 -11.88 5.96
N PRO A 15 41.90 -10.68 6.57
CA PRO A 15 40.66 -9.91 6.80
C PRO A 15 40.11 -9.20 5.53
N HIS A 16 40.80 -9.29 4.40
CA HIS A 16 40.43 -8.57 3.17
C HIS A 16 39.38 -9.28 2.30
N LEU A 17 39.17 -10.58 2.46
CA LEU A 17 38.26 -11.36 1.60
C LEU A 17 36.82 -11.42 2.14
N THR A 18 36.63 -11.32 3.46
CA THR A 18 35.31 -11.26 4.10
C THR A 18 34.62 -9.91 3.88
N LEU A 19 35.39 -8.81 3.92
CA LEU A 19 34.87 -7.45 3.71
C LEU A 19 34.26 -7.27 2.31
N ARG A 20 34.94 -7.79 1.26
CA ARG A 20 34.49 -7.66 -0.14
C ARG A 20 33.23 -8.50 -0.45
N SER A 21 33.06 -9.66 0.19
CA SER A 21 31.85 -10.48 0.01
C SER A 21 30.60 -9.88 0.69
N ALA A 22 30.81 -9.17 1.80
CA ALA A 22 29.73 -8.49 2.52
C ALA A 22 29.14 -7.34 1.68
N ASP A 23 30.01 -6.56 1.03
CA ASP A 23 29.59 -5.43 0.19
C ASP A 23 28.68 -5.86 -0.98
N HIS A 24 29.01 -6.97 -1.64
CA HIS A 24 28.19 -7.51 -2.73
C HIS A 24 26.83 -8.01 -2.23
N THR A 25 26.80 -8.61 -1.04
CA THR A 25 25.56 -9.14 -0.43
C THR A 25 24.60 -8.00 -0.06
N HIS A 26 25.10 -6.93 0.56
CA HIS A 26 24.29 -5.75 0.88
C HIS A 26 23.74 -5.08 -0.38
N LEU A 27 24.55 -4.95 -1.42
CA LEU A 27 24.10 -4.36 -2.69
C LEU A 27 22.98 -5.18 -3.34
N ILE A 28 23.11 -6.51 -3.41
CA ILE A 28 22.08 -7.40 -3.96
C ILE A 28 20.78 -7.29 -3.16
N ILE A 29 20.86 -7.30 -1.82
CA ILE A 29 19.70 -7.18 -0.95
C ILE A 29 18.99 -5.84 -1.15
N GLY A 30 19.73 -4.73 -1.11
CA GLY A 30 19.16 -3.39 -1.28
C GLY A 30 18.50 -3.19 -2.64
N VAL A 31 19.13 -3.68 -3.72
CA VAL A 31 18.56 -3.62 -5.07
C VAL A 31 17.29 -4.46 -5.14
N SER A 32 17.32 -5.67 -4.59
CA SER A 32 16.15 -6.57 -4.60
C SER A 32 14.96 -5.96 -3.85
N ILE A 33 15.19 -5.41 -2.66
CA ILE A 33 14.14 -4.72 -1.88
C ILE A 33 13.57 -3.52 -2.65
N SER A 34 14.44 -2.71 -3.25
CA SER A 34 14.03 -1.51 -3.99
C SER A 34 13.20 -1.85 -5.24
N VAL A 35 13.62 -2.86 -6.01
CA VAL A 35 12.91 -3.29 -7.22
C VAL A 35 11.57 -3.92 -6.86
N LEU A 36 11.54 -4.85 -5.91
CA LEU A 36 10.30 -5.52 -5.49
C LEU A 36 9.29 -4.52 -4.90
N SER A 37 9.74 -3.60 -4.05
CA SER A 37 8.85 -2.57 -3.49
C SER A 37 8.28 -1.64 -4.56
N THR A 38 9.08 -1.28 -5.57
CA THR A 38 8.61 -0.46 -6.70
C THR A 38 7.56 -1.19 -7.53
N ILE A 39 7.80 -2.45 -7.89
CA ILE A 39 6.85 -3.27 -8.65
C ILE A 39 5.54 -3.42 -7.89
N CYS A 40 5.62 -3.75 -6.59
CA CYS A 40 4.44 -3.85 -5.73
C CYS A 40 3.71 -2.51 -5.61
N ALA A 41 4.42 -1.38 -5.49
CA ALA A 41 3.79 -0.07 -5.37
C ALA A 41 3.03 0.33 -6.64
N LEU A 42 3.60 0.03 -7.81
CA LEU A 42 2.93 0.24 -9.10
C LEU A 42 1.69 -0.64 -9.23
N TRP A 43 1.77 -1.91 -8.85
CA TRP A 43 0.63 -2.81 -8.82
C TRP A 43 -0.49 -2.30 -7.91
N HIS A 44 -0.15 -1.92 -6.68
CA HIS A 44 -1.11 -1.35 -5.74
C HIS A 44 -1.70 -0.02 -6.23
N ALA A 45 -0.96 0.80 -6.96
CA ALA A 45 -1.50 2.01 -7.57
C ALA A 45 -2.56 1.70 -8.64
N VAL A 46 -2.33 0.70 -9.49
CA VAL A 46 -3.33 0.23 -10.47
C VAL A 46 -4.57 -0.32 -9.77
N VAL A 47 -4.38 -1.15 -8.74
CA VAL A 47 -5.48 -1.68 -7.92
C VAL A 47 -6.26 -0.54 -7.24
N LEU A 48 -5.57 0.45 -6.67
CA LEU A 48 -6.20 1.60 -6.02
C LEU A 48 -7.08 2.38 -7.00
N VAL A 49 -6.63 2.61 -8.24
CA VAL A 49 -7.44 3.29 -9.27
C VAL A 49 -8.72 2.50 -9.57
N ALA A 50 -8.61 1.17 -9.76
CA ALA A 50 -9.76 0.32 -9.99
C ALA A 50 -10.74 0.29 -8.80
N GLU A 51 -10.22 0.25 -7.58
CA GLU A 51 -11.02 0.27 -6.36
C GLU A 51 -11.75 1.59 -6.18
N VAL A 52 -11.09 2.72 -6.46
CA VAL A 52 -11.69 4.05 -6.37
C VAL A 52 -12.85 4.20 -7.38
N GLN A 53 -12.72 3.64 -8.59
CA GLN A 53 -13.83 3.58 -9.55
C GLN A 53 -15.02 2.77 -8.99
N CYS A 54 -14.75 1.68 -8.26
CA CYS A 54 -15.77 0.84 -7.65
C CYS A 54 -16.47 1.45 -6.42
N ILE A 55 -15.89 2.49 -5.78
CA ILE A 55 -16.53 3.21 -4.65
C ILE A 55 -17.91 3.77 -5.05
N GLN A 56 -18.10 4.10 -6.32
CA GLN A 56 -19.37 4.60 -6.81
C GLN A 56 -20.49 3.56 -6.68
N LYS A 57 -20.18 2.29 -6.94
CA LYS A 57 -21.15 1.18 -6.91
C LYS A 57 -21.30 0.58 -5.52
N TYR A 58 -20.22 0.48 -4.75
CA TYR A 58 -20.24 -0.25 -3.48
C TYR A 58 -19.46 0.48 -2.38
N ALA A 59 -20.13 0.77 -1.26
CA ALA A 59 -19.53 1.46 -0.11
C ALA A 59 -18.35 0.67 0.52
N SER A 60 -18.35 -0.65 0.38
CA SER A 60 -17.29 -1.53 0.89
C SER A 60 -15.91 -1.23 0.29
N PHE A 61 -15.85 -0.70 -0.94
CA PHE A 61 -14.58 -0.37 -1.58
C PHE A 61 -13.87 0.81 -0.91
N ILE A 62 -14.57 1.68 -0.16
CA ILE A 62 -13.93 2.80 0.55
C ILE A 62 -12.83 2.28 1.50
N LEU A 63 -13.09 1.19 2.21
CA LEU A 63 -12.15 0.61 3.16
C LEU A 63 -11.02 -0.16 2.48
N ILE A 64 -11.32 -0.78 1.34
CA ILE A 64 -10.31 -1.49 0.55
C ILE A 64 -9.37 -0.47 -0.10
N SER A 65 -9.90 0.57 -0.72
CA SER A 65 -9.11 1.68 -1.28
C SER A 65 -8.26 2.38 -0.23
N SER A 66 -8.80 2.56 0.97
CA SER A 66 -8.06 3.22 2.05
C SER A 66 -6.93 2.34 2.59
N GLN A 67 -7.13 1.01 2.61
CA GLN A 67 -6.06 0.05 2.89
C GLN A 67 -5.00 0.04 1.79
N SER A 68 -5.40 -0.05 0.52
CA SER A 68 -4.48 0.00 -0.64
C SER A 68 -3.63 1.26 -0.65
N PHE A 69 -4.18 2.40 -0.22
CA PHE A 69 -3.43 3.64 -0.05
C PHE A 69 -2.35 3.52 1.04
N CYS A 70 -2.71 2.96 2.21
CA CYS A 70 -1.76 2.70 3.28
C CYS A 70 -0.63 1.75 2.85
N ASP A 71 -0.97 0.71 2.07
CA ASP A 71 0.01 -0.25 1.55
C ASP A 71 1.02 0.42 0.61
N ILE A 72 0.57 1.34 -0.27
CA ILE A 72 1.48 2.14 -1.11
C ILE A 72 2.43 2.99 -0.26
N CYS A 73 1.91 3.65 0.78
CA CYS A 73 2.75 4.45 1.67
C CYS A 73 3.79 3.59 2.41
N ALA A 74 3.42 2.39 2.85
CA ALA A 74 4.35 1.44 3.48
C ALA A 74 5.42 0.95 2.47
N LEU A 75 5.04 0.67 1.23
CA LEU A 75 5.97 0.27 0.16
C LEU A 75 6.99 1.37 -0.16
N PHE A 76 6.61 2.64 -0.04
CA PHE A 76 7.56 3.76 -0.20
C PHE A 76 8.66 3.77 0.87
N VAL A 77 8.34 3.34 2.10
CA VAL A 77 9.32 3.21 3.19
C VAL A 77 10.28 2.06 2.90
N TYR A 78 9.79 0.93 2.37
CA TYR A 78 10.63 -0.18 1.94
C TYR A 78 11.56 0.19 0.78
N PHE A 79 11.08 1.00 -0.16
CA PHE A 79 11.91 1.55 -1.22
C PHE A 79 13.06 2.42 -0.66
N ALA A 80 12.75 3.32 0.28
CA ALA A 80 13.77 4.13 0.95
C ALA A 80 14.78 3.27 1.73
N LEU A 81 14.31 2.21 2.41
CA LEU A 81 15.17 1.23 3.10
C LEU A 81 16.10 0.49 2.12
N GLY A 82 15.59 0.08 0.96
CA GLY A 82 16.39 -0.56 -0.08
C GLY A 82 17.54 0.33 -0.57
N ILE A 83 17.28 1.63 -0.77
CA ILE A 83 18.30 2.62 -1.12
C ILE A 83 19.33 2.80 -0.01
N GLU A 84 18.89 2.85 1.26
CA GLU A 84 19.76 2.97 2.42
C GLU A 84 20.72 1.78 2.55
N VAL A 85 20.23 0.57 2.31
CA VAL A 85 21.05 -0.66 2.25
C VAL A 85 22.03 -0.60 1.08
N CYS A 86 21.63 -0.10 -0.10
CA CYS A 86 22.54 0.04 -1.23
C CYS A 86 23.66 1.08 -1.02
N ARG A 87 23.37 2.17 -0.33
CA ARG A 87 24.30 3.30 -0.17
C ARG A 87 25.09 3.27 1.14
N CYS A 88 24.79 2.32 2.04
CA CYS A 88 25.31 2.28 3.41
C CYS A 88 25.21 3.66 4.10
N LYS A 89 24.17 4.42 3.78
CA LYS A 89 23.94 5.79 4.25
C LYS A 89 22.50 5.91 4.71
N VAL A 90 22.34 6.35 5.95
CA VAL A 90 21.05 6.55 6.59
C VAL A 90 20.26 7.61 5.83
N LEU A 91 19.19 7.20 5.14
CA LEU A 91 18.32 8.11 4.39
C LEU A 91 17.19 8.62 5.28
N LEU A 92 16.65 7.73 6.13
CA LEU A 92 15.71 8.08 7.20
C LEU A 92 16.32 7.73 8.55
N PRO A 93 16.24 8.62 9.56
CA PRO A 93 16.67 8.24 10.90
C PRO A 93 15.89 7.01 11.39
N ALA A 94 16.58 6.05 12.00
CA ALA A 94 16.00 4.77 12.42
C ALA A 94 14.70 4.89 13.24
N ARG A 95 14.59 5.97 14.03
CA ARG A 95 13.38 6.31 14.80
C ARG A 95 12.16 6.54 13.91
N TRP A 96 12.33 7.24 12.79
CA TRP A 96 11.24 7.53 11.86
C TRP A 96 10.86 6.31 11.04
N SER A 97 11.82 5.52 10.57
CA SER A 97 11.55 4.28 9.84
C SER A 97 10.74 3.29 10.68
N SER A 98 11.16 3.04 11.93
CA SER A 98 10.45 2.17 12.86
C SER A 98 9.06 2.72 13.23
N PHE A 99 8.95 4.03 13.46
CA PHE A 99 7.67 4.67 13.75
C PHE A 99 6.68 4.54 12.59
N ILE A 100 7.11 4.79 11.36
CA ILE A 100 6.24 4.72 10.18
C ILE A 100 5.82 3.27 9.93
N PHE A 101 6.75 2.31 10.04
CA PHE A 101 6.45 0.89 9.92
C PHE A 101 5.40 0.43 10.95
N SER A 102 5.61 0.76 12.22
CA SER A 102 4.68 0.43 13.31
C SER A 102 3.31 1.10 13.10
N THR A 103 3.29 2.35 12.63
CA THR A 103 2.06 3.09 12.35
C THR A 103 1.23 2.41 11.27
N PHE A 104 1.82 2.06 10.12
CA PHE A 104 1.07 1.41 9.05
C PHE A 104 0.61 0.00 9.44
N GLN A 105 1.40 -0.74 10.21
CA GLN A 105 0.99 -2.05 10.72
C GLN A 105 -0.20 -1.96 11.70
N MET A 106 -0.18 -0.96 12.59
CA MET A 106 -1.28 -0.69 13.52
C MET A 106 -2.55 -0.19 12.82
N ILE A 107 -2.42 0.48 11.67
CA ILE A 107 -3.55 0.91 10.84
C ILE A 107 -4.13 -0.25 10.02
N ALA A 108 -3.28 -1.17 9.55
CA ALA A 108 -3.68 -2.28 8.68
C ALA A 108 -4.61 -3.29 9.39
N LEU A 109 -4.29 -3.69 10.63
CA LEU A 109 -5.08 -4.66 11.38
C LEU A 109 -6.58 -4.30 11.50
N PRO A 110 -6.95 -3.09 11.98
CA PRO A 110 -8.34 -2.72 12.11
C PRO A 110 -9.03 -2.50 10.75
N HIS A 111 -8.28 -2.14 9.69
CA HIS A 111 -8.83 -2.13 8.33
C HIS A 111 -9.21 -3.54 7.87
N TYR A 112 -8.33 -4.53 8.03
CA TYR A 112 -8.65 -5.92 7.69
C TYR A 112 -9.83 -6.45 8.49
N MET A 113 -9.94 -6.11 9.77
CA MET A 113 -11.09 -6.49 10.59
C MET A 113 -12.39 -5.84 10.08
N ALA A 114 -12.37 -4.55 9.73
CA ALA A 114 -13.53 -3.87 9.15
C ALA A 114 -13.95 -4.47 7.80
N ILE A 115 -12.99 -4.85 6.95
CA ILE A 115 -13.25 -5.52 5.67
C ILE A 115 -13.85 -6.91 5.90
N ALA A 116 -13.31 -7.69 6.84
CA ALA A 116 -13.80 -9.01 7.19
C ALA A 116 -15.24 -8.95 7.73
N ILE A 117 -15.54 -8.01 8.63
CA ILE A 117 -16.89 -7.78 9.16
C ILE A 117 -17.84 -7.39 8.03
N ASN A 118 -17.43 -6.47 7.15
CA ASN A 118 -18.26 -6.07 6.01
C ASN A 118 -18.58 -7.27 5.09
N ARG A 119 -17.61 -8.15 4.82
CA ARG A 119 -17.83 -9.36 4.01
C ARG A 119 -18.69 -10.39 4.73
N ALA A 120 -18.52 -10.58 6.03
CA ALA A 120 -19.37 -11.46 6.83
C ALA A 120 -20.82 -10.96 6.86
N LEU A 121 -21.03 -9.65 7.01
CA LEU A 121 -22.36 -9.03 7.02
C LEU A 121 -23.08 -9.19 5.66
N ALA A 122 -22.34 -9.12 4.56
CA ALA A 122 -22.86 -9.33 3.21
C ALA A 122 -23.44 -10.74 3.02
N ILE A 123 -22.83 -11.75 3.65
CA ILE A 123 -23.25 -13.14 3.58
C ILE A 123 -24.39 -13.42 4.56
N LEU A 124 -24.26 -12.96 5.81
CA LEU A 124 -25.22 -13.22 6.89
C LEU A 124 -26.53 -12.46 6.73
N ALA A 125 -26.50 -11.24 6.20
CA ALA A 125 -27.68 -10.38 6.13
C ALA A 125 -27.63 -9.42 4.92
N PRO A 126 -27.73 -9.93 3.68
CA PRO A 126 -27.60 -9.12 2.46
C PRO A 126 -28.62 -7.97 2.41
N VAL A 127 -29.86 -8.21 2.87
CA VAL A 127 -30.95 -7.20 2.86
C VAL A 127 -30.70 -6.03 3.83
N LYS A 128 -29.88 -6.25 4.88
CA LYS A 128 -29.56 -5.21 5.87
C LYS A 128 -28.24 -4.49 5.56
N MET A 129 -27.44 -5.01 4.63
CA MET A 129 -26.09 -4.52 4.35
C MET A 129 -26.10 -3.07 3.85
N GLU A 130 -26.98 -2.69 2.93
CA GLU A 130 -27.05 -1.31 2.42
C GLU A 130 -27.54 -0.31 3.48
N ARG A 131 -28.32 -0.76 4.46
CA ARG A 131 -28.83 0.08 5.54
C ARG A 131 -27.79 0.30 6.64
N ILE A 132 -26.98 -0.72 6.94
CA ILE A 132 -25.93 -0.65 7.96
C ILE A 132 -24.65 -0.04 7.38
N TRP A 133 -24.24 -0.45 6.18
CA TRP A 133 -22.97 -0.05 5.58
C TRP A 133 -23.11 1.06 4.54
N THR A 134 -23.33 2.28 5.02
CA THR A 134 -23.44 3.45 4.13
C THR A 134 -22.08 4.02 3.73
N LYS A 135 -22.01 4.72 2.60
CA LYS A 135 -20.79 5.44 2.16
C LYS A 135 -20.29 6.45 3.21
N ARG A 136 -21.20 7.09 3.96
CA ARG A 136 -20.84 7.99 5.07
C ARG A 136 -20.16 7.23 6.20
N MET A 137 -20.66 6.05 6.57
CA MET A 137 -20.06 5.23 7.62
C MET A 137 -18.67 4.72 7.19
N GLY A 138 -18.53 4.22 5.95
CA GLY A 138 -17.23 3.82 5.39
C GLY A 138 -16.20 4.95 5.43
N ASN A 139 -16.59 6.17 5.00
CA ASN A 139 -15.71 7.34 5.07
C ASN A 139 -15.38 7.76 6.50
N SER A 140 -16.30 7.62 7.45
CA SER A 140 -16.03 7.92 8.86
C SER A 140 -15.10 6.90 9.51
N ILE A 141 -15.28 5.61 9.22
CA ILE A 141 -14.38 4.53 9.70
C ILE A 141 -12.99 4.71 9.08
N SER A 142 -12.90 4.88 7.76
CA SER A 142 -11.63 5.14 7.07
C SER A 142 -10.92 6.38 7.63
N ARG A 143 -11.66 7.46 7.94
CA ARG A 143 -11.10 8.66 8.57
C ARG A 143 -10.60 8.43 9.99
N LEU A 144 -11.30 7.61 10.76
CA LEU A 144 -10.88 7.23 12.10
C LEU A 144 -9.60 6.40 12.07
N LEU A 145 -9.50 5.46 11.12
CA LEU A 145 -8.40 4.50 11.03
C LEU A 145 -7.11 5.08 10.45
N ILE A 146 -7.19 5.89 9.40
CA ILE A 146 -6.00 6.50 8.77
C ILE A 146 -5.51 7.73 9.56
N GLY A 147 -6.36 8.29 10.41
CA GLY A 147 -6.06 9.49 11.17
C GLY A 147 -6.17 10.77 10.34
N ARG A 148 -6.58 11.85 11.00
CA ARG A 148 -7.06 13.10 10.38
C ARG A 148 -6.09 13.78 9.39
N ARG A 149 -4.78 13.51 9.47
CA ARG A 149 -3.74 14.13 8.61
C ARG A 149 -3.48 13.36 7.31
N LEU A 150 -3.40 12.03 7.36
CA LEU A 150 -3.23 11.19 6.16
C LEU A 150 -4.54 11.11 5.35
N THR A 151 -5.68 11.27 6.01
CA THR A 151 -6.99 11.30 5.37
C THR A 151 -7.21 12.48 4.44
N CYS A 152 -6.51 13.60 4.59
CA CYS A 152 -6.69 14.74 3.68
C CYS A 152 -6.26 14.39 2.24
N GLY A 153 -5.17 13.63 2.07
CA GLY A 153 -4.73 13.17 0.76
C GLY A 153 -5.70 12.16 0.13
N PHE A 154 -6.12 11.15 0.91
CA PHE A 154 -7.09 10.15 0.46
C PHE A 154 -8.48 10.76 0.18
N ALA A 155 -8.96 11.65 1.05
CA ALA A 155 -10.23 12.35 0.88
C ALA A 155 -10.20 13.26 -0.35
N HIS A 156 -9.09 13.96 -0.61
CA HIS A 156 -8.91 14.76 -1.82
C HIS A 156 -8.92 13.89 -3.08
N LEU A 157 -8.22 12.74 -3.07
CA LEU A 157 -8.27 11.77 -4.18
C LEU A 157 -9.69 11.25 -4.45
N CYS A 158 -10.41 10.90 -3.38
CA CYS A 158 -11.78 10.42 -3.45
C CYS A 158 -12.75 11.52 -3.92
N GLU A 159 -12.55 12.77 -3.45
CA GLU A 159 -13.36 13.94 -3.84
C GLU A 159 -13.09 14.35 -5.30
N VAL A 160 -11.82 14.37 -5.75
CA VAL A 160 -11.44 14.67 -7.14
C VAL A 160 -12.03 13.64 -8.09
N GLN A 161 -12.05 12.35 -7.73
CA GLN A 161 -12.66 11.31 -8.57
C GLN A 161 -14.19 11.37 -8.55
N LEU A 162 -14.82 11.63 -7.39
CA LEU A 162 -16.26 11.90 -7.34
C LEU A 162 -16.61 13.09 -8.25
N ARG A 163 -15.80 14.17 -8.20
CA ARG A 163 -16.03 15.41 -8.95
C ARG A 163 -15.82 15.22 -10.45
N ASN A 164 -14.72 14.59 -10.87
CA ASN A 164 -14.40 14.36 -12.28
C ASN A 164 -15.43 13.48 -12.99
N VAL A 165 -15.99 12.48 -12.29
CA VAL A 165 -17.05 11.64 -12.86
C VAL A 165 -18.41 12.34 -12.81
N THR A 166 -18.75 13.16 -11.81
CA THR A 166 -19.93 14.03 -11.90
C THR A 166 -19.83 15.09 -13.01
N THR A 167 -18.70 15.28 -13.67
CA THR A 167 -18.61 16.07 -14.91
C THR A 167 -18.51 15.20 -16.16
N GLY A 168 -17.98 13.97 -16.05
CA GLY A 168 -17.89 13.00 -17.14
C GLY A 168 -19.20 12.25 -17.43
N ASP A 169 -19.93 11.82 -16.40
CA ASP A 169 -21.19 11.08 -16.53
C ASP A 169 -22.33 11.95 -17.06
N TYR A 170 -22.35 13.27 -16.79
CA TYR A 170 -23.32 14.14 -17.48
C TYR A 170 -23.03 14.23 -18.97
N ARG A 171 -21.76 14.15 -19.38
CA ARG A 171 -21.39 14.17 -20.80
C ARG A 171 -21.75 12.87 -21.49
N ILE A 172 -21.41 11.74 -20.88
CA ILE A 172 -21.69 10.40 -21.45
C ILE A 172 -23.19 10.09 -21.40
N CYS A 173 -23.89 10.44 -20.32
CA CYS A 173 -25.34 10.25 -20.21
C CYS A 173 -26.13 11.21 -21.11
N ALA A 174 -25.69 12.46 -21.28
CA ALA A 174 -26.29 13.39 -22.24
C ALA A 174 -26.06 12.95 -23.69
N GLU A 175 -24.85 12.49 -24.07
CA GLU A 175 -24.60 11.96 -25.42
C GLU A 175 -25.39 10.67 -25.68
N SER A 176 -25.51 9.79 -24.68
CA SER A 176 -26.30 8.56 -24.78
C SER A 176 -27.80 8.86 -24.96
N GLN A 177 -28.35 9.83 -24.22
CA GLN A 177 -29.75 10.23 -24.37
C GLN A 177 -30.00 11.00 -25.68
N LEU A 178 -29.06 11.81 -26.14
CA LEU A 178 -29.15 12.53 -27.42
C LEU A 178 -29.14 11.56 -28.60
N LEU A 179 -28.27 10.54 -28.58
CA LEU A 179 -28.21 9.47 -29.60
C LEU A 179 -29.49 8.63 -29.62
N VAL A 180 -30.07 8.32 -28.45
CA VAL A 180 -31.35 7.60 -28.38
C VAL A 180 -32.53 8.44 -28.85
N GLN A 181 -32.51 9.76 -28.65
CA GLN A 181 -33.55 10.68 -29.16
C GLN A 181 -33.42 10.89 -30.68
N LEU A 182 -32.19 11.01 -31.20
CA LEU A 182 -31.94 11.13 -32.64
C LEU A 182 -32.36 9.86 -33.41
N ASN A 183 -32.13 8.66 -32.86
CA ASN A 183 -32.59 7.41 -33.45
C ASN A 183 -34.11 7.17 -33.35
N LYS A 184 -34.85 7.94 -32.55
CA LYS A 184 -36.32 7.89 -32.50
C LYS A 184 -36.98 8.92 -33.42
N ALA A 185 -36.22 9.88 -33.91
CA ALA A 185 -36.70 10.96 -34.77
C ALA A 185 -36.35 10.78 -36.26
N ALA A 186 -35.57 9.75 -36.59
CA ALA A 186 -35.30 9.26 -37.95
C ALA A 186 -36.15 8.02 -38.23
#